data_AF-A0A231R834-F1
#
_entry.id   AF-A0A231R834-F1
#
_cell.length_a   1.000
_cell.length_b   1.000
_cell.length_c   1.000
_cell.angle_alpha   90.00
_cell.angle_beta   90.00
_cell.angle_gamma   90.00
#
_symmetry.space_group_name_H-M   'P 1'
#
loop_
_entity.id
_entity.type
_entity.pdbx_description
1 polymer ?
#
loop_
_entity_poly.entity_id
_entity_poly.type
_entity_poly.pdbx_seq_one_letter_code
_entity_poly.pdbx_strand_id
1 'polypeptide(L)'
;MSLTKRAENDTAADSIRSSLEKIREYVAEHYDEPLTLDQLAGMTSLSPKYFGELFKKHFGQSVTDYLTEVRIYQAKRYLRDTDGLLRDIARKVGYNDEFYFSRKFKKEVGVPPSAYPRSATRRIAALSPSSVGYLLALGIVPVAAPVDAKWTPYYYNAYFSRIPIHLKQGEADSGETGDELLKGRPDAVIGSEQPRNLRLLSALERRSLPLFVPDRQLGWEAQLRQIAEFLNAQGRCEAWITAYRRKTELARNLVGQAVGMDSFVVLRLCGNSIHLYCNRGIRDVVYHDLQLHSACLKADVYNDKISLQQLRQLDPDRILMLICPDAETRTAWLALQHSAEWRSLPAVNGGRIYPIPSDPWFEYSAFSINRMLNEMLMMFTGKCPNDDLEYVHGDGRFSEL
;
A
#
# COMPACT_ATOMS: atom_id res chain seq x y z
N MET A 1 -52.67 15.46 -11.92
CA MET A 1 -52.31 15.83 -10.53
C MET A 1 -51.50 14.76 -9.77
N SER A 2 -50.90 13.75 -10.45
CA SER A 2 -50.24 12.60 -9.80
C SER A 2 -48.72 12.49 -10.04
N LEU A 3 -48.19 13.07 -11.12
CA LEU A 3 -46.75 13.00 -11.46
C LEU A 3 -45.92 14.08 -10.73
N THR A 4 -46.48 15.28 -10.52
CA THR A 4 -45.80 16.41 -9.85
C THR A 4 -45.53 16.14 -8.37
N LYS A 5 -46.47 15.50 -7.66
CA LYS A 5 -46.32 15.13 -6.25
C LYS A 5 -45.25 14.06 -6.01
N ARG A 6 -44.93 13.22 -7.00
CA ARG A 6 -43.95 12.13 -6.86
C ARG A 6 -42.52 12.66 -7.00
N ALA A 7 -42.28 13.53 -7.98
CA ALA A 7 -40.99 14.19 -8.18
C ALA A 7 -40.64 15.16 -7.02
N GLU A 8 -41.62 15.88 -6.47
CA GLU A 8 -41.42 16.73 -5.29
C GLU A 8 -41.05 15.92 -4.04
N ASN A 9 -41.65 14.73 -3.86
CA ASN A 9 -41.34 13.85 -2.73
C ASN A 9 -39.93 13.23 -2.82
N ASP A 10 -39.51 12.84 -4.02
CA ASP A 10 -38.18 12.25 -4.24
C ASP A 10 -37.09 13.32 -4.02
N THR A 11 -37.31 14.56 -4.46
CA THR A 11 -36.38 15.69 -4.26
C THR A 11 -36.26 16.09 -2.79
N ALA A 12 -37.37 16.07 -2.04
CA ALA A 12 -37.37 16.35 -0.60
C ALA A 12 -36.66 15.24 0.19
N ALA A 13 -36.87 13.97 -0.18
CA ALA A 13 -36.21 12.83 0.46
C ALA A 13 -34.68 12.84 0.25
N ASP A 14 -34.21 13.20 -0.95
CA ASP A 14 -32.79 13.32 -1.26
C ASP A 14 -32.13 14.50 -0.53
N SER A 15 -32.83 15.64 -0.43
CA SER A 15 -32.37 16.81 0.34
C SER A 15 -32.21 16.49 1.84
N ILE A 16 -33.17 15.75 2.40
CA ILE A 16 -33.13 15.29 3.79
C ILE A 16 -31.98 14.30 4.00
N ARG A 17 -31.77 13.35 3.08
CA ARG A 17 -30.63 12.42 3.15
C ARG A 17 -29.29 13.15 3.14
N SER A 18 -29.09 14.07 2.21
CA SER A 18 -27.87 14.89 2.14
C SER A 18 -27.64 15.70 3.42
N SER A 19 -28.72 16.21 4.04
CA SER A 19 -28.63 16.92 5.31
C SER A 19 -28.15 16.01 6.45
N LEU A 20 -28.64 14.76 6.51
CA LEU A 20 -28.20 13.78 7.52
C LEU A 20 -26.73 13.37 7.35
N GLU A 21 -26.27 13.22 6.10
CA GLU A 21 -24.87 12.93 5.79
C GLU A 21 -23.94 14.07 6.23
N LYS A 22 -24.30 15.32 5.93
CA LYS A 22 -23.55 16.51 6.40
C LYS A 22 -23.45 16.58 7.92
N ILE A 23 -24.52 16.24 8.64
CA ILE A 23 -24.49 16.21 10.10
C ILE A 23 -23.56 15.11 10.61
N ARG A 24 -23.52 13.95 9.94
CA ARG A 24 -22.60 12.86 10.27
C ARG A 24 -21.14 13.27 10.08
N GLU A 25 -20.84 14.00 9.00
CA GLU A 25 -19.51 14.58 8.74
C GLU A 25 -19.15 15.64 9.78
N TYR A 26 -20.08 16.57 10.07
CA TYR A 26 -19.88 17.60 11.07
C TYR A 26 -19.54 17.03 12.45
N VAL A 27 -20.29 16.01 12.90
CA VAL A 27 -20.01 15.30 14.16
C VAL A 27 -18.64 14.61 14.13
N ALA A 28 -18.21 14.09 12.98
CA ALA A 28 -16.89 13.45 12.84
C ALA A 28 -15.74 14.46 12.92
N GLU A 29 -15.96 15.70 12.52
CA GLU A 29 -14.97 16.79 12.55
C GLU A 29 -14.94 17.52 13.90
N HIS A 30 -16.10 17.68 14.56
CA HIS A 30 -16.28 18.51 15.76
C HIS A 30 -16.63 17.68 17.01
N TYR A 31 -16.21 16.42 17.05
CA TYR A 31 -16.57 15.47 18.13
C TYR A 31 -16.10 15.92 19.52
N ASP A 32 -15.08 16.76 19.60
CA ASP A 32 -14.48 17.28 20.82
C ASP A 32 -15.31 18.42 21.45
N GLU A 33 -16.29 18.96 20.73
CA GLU A 33 -17.20 19.99 21.19
C GLU A 33 -18.40 19.43 21.97
N PRO A 34 -19.07 20.22 22.83
CA PRO A 34 -20.26 19.80 23.58
C PRO A 34 -21.52 19.73 22.69
N LEU A 35 -21.52 18.84 21.70
CA LEU A 35 -22.61 18.64 20.75
C LEU A 35 -23.85 18.03 21.42
N THR A 36 -25.00 18.69 21.26
CA THR A 36 -26.31 18.19 21.72
C THR A 36 -27.24 17.85 20.56
N LEU A 37 -28.26 17.02 20.84
CA LEU A 37 -29.29 16.68 19.85
C LEU A 37 -29.97 17.93 19.30
N ASP A 38 -30.24 18.92 20.16
CA ASP A 38 -30.91 20.18 19.78
C ASP A 38 -30.03 21.03 18.86
N GLN A 39 -28.72 21.11 19.13
CA GLN A 39 -27.78 21.83 18.25
C GLN A 39 -27.69 21.19 16.87
N LEU A 40 -27.57 19.86 16.82
CA LEU A 40 -27.47 19.13 15.56
C LEU A 40 -28.78 19.17 14.78
N ALA A 41 -29.92 19.13 15.46
CA ALA A 41 -31.22 19.31 14.82
C ALA A 41 -31.40 20.74 14.28
N GLY A 42 -30.91 21.76 14.99
CA GLY A 42 -30.97 23.16 14.57
C GLY A 42 -30.13 23.50 13.32
N MET A 43 -29.17 22.64 12.97
CA MET A 43 -28.46 22.70 11.68
C MET A 43 -29.30 22.15 10.52
N THR A 44 -30.49 21.64 10.81
CA THR A 44 -31.46 21.12 9.85
C THR A 44 -32.79 21.85 9.99
N SER A 45 -33.70 21.66 9.04
CA SER A 45 -35.07 22.17 9.13
C SER A 45 -36.00 21.26 9.95
N LEU A 46 -35.46 20.36 10.80
CA LEU A 46 -36.21 19.32 11.50
C LEU A 46 -36.29 19.59 13.01
N SER A 47 -37.39 19.15 13.62
CA SER A 47 -37.48 19.14 15.09
C SER A 47 -36.52 18.10 15.70
N PRO A 48 -35.98 18.32 16.92
CA PRO A 48 -35.02 17.41 17.55
C PRO A 48 -35.49 15.96 17.64
N LYS A 49 -36.77 15.75 17.98
CA LYS A 49 -37.37 14.42 18.06
C LYS A 49 -37.39 13.73 16.69
N TYR A 50 -37.87 14.43 15.66
CA TYR A 50 -37.98 13.86 14.32
C TYR A 50 -36.59 13.62 13.69
N PHE A 51 -35.65 14.55 13.89
CA PHE A 51 -34.25 14.37 13.50
C PHE A 51 -33.64 13.12 14.14
N GLY A 52 -33.79 12.93 15.45
CA GLY A 52 -33.24 11.77 16.15
C GLY A 52 -33.80 10.43 15.65
N GLU A 53 -35.12 10.35 15.45
CA GLU A 53 -35.78 9.17 14.88
C GLU A 53 -35.30 8.88 13.46
N LEU A 54 -35.19 9.93 12.65
CA LEU A 54 -34.79 9.82 11.24
C LEU A 54 -33.31 9.46 11.08
N PHE A 55 -32.42 10.08 11.86
CA PHE A 55 -31.00 9.76 11.89
C PHE A 55 -30.80 8.29 12.26
N LYS A 56 -31.49 7.81 13.32
CA LYS A 56 -31.44 6.41 13.74
C LYS A 56 -31.98 5.46 12.67
N LYS A 57 -33.07 5.83 12.00
CA LYS A 57 -33.63 5.03 10.90
C LYS A 57 -32.67 4.94 9.71
N HIS A 58 -31.95 6.03 9.42
CA HIS A 58 -31.07 6.12 8.26
C HIS A 58 -29.71 5.42 8.49
N PHE A 59 -29.08 5.66 9.64
CA PHE A 59 -27.74 5.14 9.95
C PHE A 59 -27.73 3.90 10.86
N GLY A 60 -28.90 3.44 11.31
CA GLY A 60 -29.03 2.29 12.21
C GLY A 60 -28.64 2.56 13.67
N GLN A 61 -28.20 3.78 14.01
CA GLN A 61 -27.80 4.17 15.36
C GLN A 61 -28.18 5.61 15.69
N SER A 62 -28.35 5.94 16.97
CA SER A 62 -28.65 7.32 17.36
C SER A 62 -27.45 8.23 17.14
N VAL A 63 -27.70 9.54 16.97
CA VAL A 63 -26.61 10.52 16.80
C VAL A 63 -25.69 10.59 18.03
N THR A 64 -26.22 10.34 19.23
CA THR A 64 -25.45 10.30 20.48
C THR A 64 -24.58 9.05 20.58
N ASP A 65 -25.05 7.91 20.04
CA ASP A 65 -24.25 6.69 19.95
C ASP A 65 -23.14 6.87 18.93
N TYR A 66 -23.43 7.49 17.78
CA TYR A 66 -22.43 7.83 16.77
C TYR A 66 -21.37 8.81 17.32
N LEU A 67 -21.77 9.88 18.00
CA LEU A 67 -20.83 10.80 18.67
C LEU A 67 -19.95 10.05 19.67
N THR A 68 -20.54 9.16 20.47
CA THR A 68 -19.80 8.30 21.39
C THR A 68 -18.78 7.44 20.64
N GLU A 69 -19.19 6.81 19.54
CA GLU A 69 -18.32 5.96 18.72
C GLU A 69 -17.11 6.74 18.21
N VAL A 70 -17.33 7.94 17.65
CA VAL A 70 -16.26 8.83 17.18
C VAL A 70 -15.32 9.23 18.33
N ARG A 71 -15.86 9.64 19.48
CA ARG A 71 -15.04 10.03 20.64
C ARG A 71 -14.20 8.88 21.18
N ILE A 72 -14.78 7.69 21.30
CA ILE A 72 -14.06 6.49 21.76
C ILE A 72 -12.98 6.09 20.74
N TYR A 73 -13.28 6.20 19.45
CA TYR A 73 -12.29 5.96 18.39
C TYR A 73 -11.09 6.90 18.51
N GLN A 74 -11.32 8.20 18.69
CA GLN A 74 -10.22 9.18 18.87
C GLN A 74 -9.48 8.96 20.19
N ALA A 75 -10.19 8.58 21.25
CA ALA A 75 -9.58 8.26 22.54
C ALA A 75 -8.63 7.07 22.46
N LYS A 76 -8.99 6.01 21.72
CA LYS A 76 -8.11 4.86 21.46
C LYS A 76 -6.81 5.30 20.76
N ARG A 77 -6.88 6.26 19.83
CA ARG A 77 -5.69 6.82 19.17
C ARG A 77 -4.81 7.57 20.16
N TYR A 78 -5.37 8.49 20.95
CA TYR A 78 -4.60 9.26 21.93
C TYR A 78 -3.97 8.39 23.03
N LEU A 79 -4.71 7.40 23.56
CA LEU A 79 -4.21 6.47 24.58
C LEU A 79 -3.06 5.60 24.07
N ARG A 80 -3.02 5.32 22.75
CA ARG A 80 -2.00 4.50 22.12
C ARG A 80 -0.76 5.30 21.75
N ASP A 81 -0.94 6.56 21.35
CA ASP A 81 0.07 7.37 20.67
C ASP A 81 0.69 8.45 21.57
N THR A 82 0.19 8.62 22.81
CA THR A 82 0.70 9.62 23.75
C THR A 82 0.87 9.04 25.15
N ASP A 83 1.88 9.52 25.88
CA ASP A 83 1.97 9.33 27.33
C ASP A 83 1.11 10.35 28.11
N GLY A 84 0.14 10.98 27.44
CA GLY A 84 -0.73 11.99 28.02
C GLY A 84 -1.49 11.49 29.25
N LEU A 85 -1.72 12.40 30.19
CA LEU A 85 -2.57 12.11 31.35
C LEU A 85 -3.99 11.81 30.85
N LEU A 86 -4.64 10.83 31.50
CA LEU A 86 -5.99 10.40 31.13
C LEU A 86 -6.98 11.57 31.07
N ARG A 87 -6.84 12.52 32.00
CA ARG A 87 -7.59 13.78 32.05
C ARG A 87 -7.48 14.60 30.77
N ASP A 88 -6.28 14.71 30.21
CA ASP A 88 -6.03 15.53 29.03
C ASP A 88 -6.60 14.86 27.79
N ILE A 89 -6.51 13.53 27.72
CA ILE A 89 -7.13 12.73 26.66
C ILE A 89 -8.66 12.86 26.73
N ALA A 90 -9.26 12.74 27.92
CA ALA A 90 -10.69 12.90 28.11
C ALA A 90 -11.18 14.25 27.57
N ARG A 91 -10.48 15.35 27.91
CA ARG A 91 -10.80 16.69 27.41
C ARG A 91 -10.67 16.79 25.90
N LYS A 92 -9.58 16.26 25.32
CA LYS A 92 -9.36 16.25 23.86
C LYS A 92 -10.42 15.51 23.06
N VAL A 93 -11.13 14.57 23.67
CA VAL A 93 -12.21 13.83 23.02
C VAL A 93 -13.61 14.28 23.48
N GLY A 94 -13.73 15.48 24.06
CA GLY A 94 -15.01 16.08 24.42
C GLY A 94 -15.66 15.57 25.71
N TYR A 95 -14.88 14.99 26.62
CA TYR A 95 -15.31 14.64 27.97
C TYR A 95 -14.68 15.54 29.03
N ASN A 96 -15.53 16.21 29.82
CA ASN A 96 -15.07 17.06 30.93
C ASN A 96 -14.64 16.28 32.17
N ASP A 97 -15.20 15.08 32.36
CA ASP A 97 -14.93 14.19 33.51
C ASP A 97 -14.20 12.93 33.04
N GLU A 98 -12.96 12.76 33.52
CA GLU A 98 -12.10 11.62 33.22
C GLU A 98 -12.64 10.30 33.77
N PHE A 99 -13.36 10.32 34.90
CA PHE A 99 -13.96 9.13 35.49
C PHE A 99 -15.18 8.69 34.69
N TYR A 100 -15.99 9.64 34.21
CA TYR A 100 -17.08 9.34 33.29
C TYR A 100 -16.54 8.76 31.97
N PHE A 101 -15.52 9.40 31.40
CA PHE A 101 -14.83 8.89 30.21
C PHE A 101 -14.30 7.47 30.43
N SER A 102 -13.62 7.20 31.55
CA SER A 102 -13.05 5.89 31.85
C SER A 102 -14.12 4.79 31.93
N ARG A 103 -15.26 5.06 32.60
CA ARG A 103 -16.39 4.13 32.64
C ARG A 103 -17.00 3.90 31.25
N LYS A 104 -17.17 4.97 30.48
CA LYS A 104 -17.73 4.89 29.13
C LYS A 104 -16.80 4.12 28.19
N PHE A 105 -15.51 4.42 28.21
CA PHE A 105 -14.49 3.70 27.45
C PHE A 105 -14.46 2.22 27.83
N LYS A 106 -14.45 1.87 29.12
CA LYS A 106 -14.50 0.47 29.54
C LYS A 106 -15.77 -0.24 29.05
N LYS A 107 -16.91 0.45 29.05
CA LYS A 107 -18.17 -0.10 28.54
C LYS A 107 -18.10 -0.39 27.03
N GLU A 108 -17.56 0.53 26.24
CA GLU A 108 -17.50 0.39 24.78
C GLU A 108 -16.32 -0.50 24.31
N VAL A 109 -15.23 -0.57 25.06
CA VAL A 109 -13.97 -1.23 24.66
C VAL A 109 -13.72 -2.56 25.42
N GLY A 110 -14.37 -2.75 26.56
CA GLY A 110 -14.23 -3.94 27.42
C GLY A 110 -13.12 -3.85 28.47
N VAL A 111 -12.16 -2.93 28.31
CA VAL A 111 -11.04 -2.70 29.24
C VAL A 111 -10.94 -1.22 29.62
N PRO A 112 -10.48 -0.87 30.83
CA PRO A 112 -10.30 0.53 31.21
C PRO A 112 -9.17 1.18 30.40
N PRO A 113 -9.20 2.51 30.19
CA PRO A 113 -8.15 3.24 29.46
C PRO A 113 -6.72 2.97 29.94
N SER A 114 -6.52 2.80 31.26
CA SER A 114 -5.21 2.53 31.86
C SER A 114 -4.65 1.15 31.53
N ALA A 115 -5.52 0.18 31.22
CA ALA A 115 -5.14 -1.15 30.77
C ALA A 115 -5.21 -1.28 29.24
N TYR A 116 -5.54 -0.18 28.54
CA TYR A 116 -5.53 -0.17 27.08
C TYR A 116 -4.06 -0.20 26.60
N PRO A 117 -3.69 -1.09 25.68
CA PRO A 117 -2.28 -1.28 25.30
C PRO A 117 -1.64 0.02 24.80
N ARG A 118 -0.64 0.51 25.53
CA ARG A 118 0.28 1.54 25.03
C ARG A 118 1.30 0.88 24.11
N SER A 119 1.46 1.42 22.90
CA SER A 119 2.37 1.01 21.82
C SER A 119 3.23 -0.25 22.08
N ALA A 120 2.58 -1.41 22.12
CA ALA A 120 3.24 -2.71 22.00
C ALA A 120 2.81 -3.26 20.64
N THR A 121 3.66 -3.01 19.63
CA THR A 121 3.57 -3.50 18.24
C THR A 121 2.16 -3.46 17.63
N ARG A 122 1.83 -2.35 16.94
CA ARG A 122 0.62 -2.28 16.11
C ARG A 122 0.57 -3.48 15.17
N ARG A 123 -0.51 -4.27 15.24
CA ARG A 123 -0.77 -5.36 14.29
C ARG A 123 -1.29 -4.74 13.02
N ILE A 124 -0.41 -4.60 12.04
CA ILE A 124 -0.75 -3.93 10.78
C ILE A 124 -0.99 -5.00 9.72
N ALA A 125 -2.08 -4.90 8.98
CA ALA A 125 -2.31 -5.74 7.81
C ALA A 125 -1.97 -4.98 6.52
N ALA A 126 -1.46 -5.71 5.54
CA ALA A 126 -1.19 -5.23 4.18
C ALA A 126 -2.15 -5.91 3.21
N LEU A 127 -2.83 -5.14 2.36
CA LEU A 127 -3.79 -5.67 1.38
C LEU A 127 -3.18 -5.93 0.00
N SER A 128 -1.96 -5.44 -0.24
CA SER A 128 -1.26 -5.60 -1.52
C SER A 128 0.23 -5.89 -1.30
N PRO A 129 0.94 -6.51 -2.26
CA PRO A 129 2.39 -6.68 -2.20
C PRO A 129 3.13 -5.36 -1.99
N SER A 130 2.71 -4.28 -2.67
CA SER A 130 3.29 -2.95 -2.47
C SER A 130 3.15 -2.46 -1.03
N SER A 131 2.00 -2.72 -0.39
CA SER A 131 1.78 -2.37 1.02
C SER A 131 2.73 -3.14 1.94
N VAL A 132 3.02 -4.41 1.64
CA VAL A 132 4.06 -5.18 2.35
C VAL A 132 5.41 -4.50 2.21
N GLY A 133 5.80 -4.14 0.99
CA GLY A 133 7.06 -3.47 0.73
C GLY A 133 7.23 -2.15 1.50
N TYR A 134 6.20 -1.31 1.61
CA TYR A 134 6.30 -0.10 2.43
C TYR A 134 6.44 -0.40 3.92
N LEU A 135 5.71 -1.38 4.46
CA LEU A 135 5.80 -1.76 5.86
C LEU A 135 7.19 -2.32 6.19
N LEU A 136 7.73 -3.19 5.34
CA LEU A 136 9.07 -3.75 5.51
C LEU A 136 10.15 -2.66 5.44
N ALA A 137 10.02 -1.67 4.56
CA ALA A 137 10.91 -0.50 4.54
C ALA A 137 10.90 0.28 5.87
N LEU A 138 9.75 0.32 6.56
CA LEU A 138 9.64 0.90 7.90
C LEU A 138 10.08 -0.05 9.03
N GLY A 139 10.56 -1.26 8.72
CA GLY A 139 10.92 -2.28 9.71
C GLY A 139 9.70 -2.84 10.43
N ILE A 140 8.56 -2.95 9.75
CA ILE A 140 7.30 -3.48 10.27
C ILE A 140 6.92 -4.73 9.47
N VAL A 141 6.81 -5.87 10.17
CA VAL A 141 6.26 -7.09 9.57
C VAL A 141 4.75 -7.10 9.76
N PRO A 142 3.94 -7.23 8.69
CA PRO A 142 2.49 -7.25 8.82
C PRO A 142 1.99 -8.55 9.48
N VAL A 143 0.85 -8.45 10.19
CA VAL A 143 0.16 -9.61 10.78
C VAL A 143 -0.62 -10.41 9.72
N ALA A 144 -1.01 -9.73 8.64
CA ALA A 144 -1.73 -10.32 7.51
C ALA A 144 -1.25 -9.66 6.22
N ALA A 145 -0.93 -10.44 5.20
CA ALA A 145 -0.44 -9.94 3.92
C ALA A 145 -0.63 -10.94 2.78
N PRO A 146 -0.71 -10.48 1.52
CA PRO A 146 -0.64 -11.38 0.37
C PRO A 146 0.78 -11.95 0.23
N VAL A 147 0.90 -13.25 0.49
CA VAL A 147 2.18 -13.98 0.42
C VAL A 147 1.96 -15.21 -0.44
N ASP A 148 2.54 -15.22 -1.64
CA ASP A 148 2.31 -16.23 -2.65
C ASP A 148 3.64 -16.71 -3.25
N ALA A 149 3.85 -18.03 -3.29
CA ALA A 149 5.10 -18.62 -3.75
C ALA A 149 5.40 -18.35 -5.23
N LYS A 150 4.38 -18.08 -6.05
CA LYS A 150 4.52 -17.81 -7.48
C LYS A 150 4.71 -16.32 -7.76
N TRP A 151 3.96 -15.46 -7.09
CA TRP A 151 3.88 -14.04 -7.43
C TRP A 151 4.69 -13.11 -6.52
N THR A 152 4.89 -13.48 -5.26
CA THR A 152 5.73 -12.75 -4.30
C THR A 152 6.75 -13.68 -3.65
N PRO A 153 7.56 -14.40 -4.45
CA PRO A 153 8.47 -15.41 -3.95
C PRO A 153 9.45 -14.89 -2.90
N TYR A 154 9.89 -13.62 -2.99
CA TYR A 154 10.75 -13.05 -1.96
C TYR A 154 10.04 -12.95 -0.59
N TYR A 155 8.83 -12.40 -0.55
CA TYR A 155 8.05 -12.31 0.69
C TYR A 155 7.68 -13.70 1.22
N TYR A 156 7.35 -14.63 0.32
CA TYR A 156 7.11 -16.02 0.68
C TYR A 156 8.35 -16.66 1.33
N ASN A 157 9.52 -16.55 0.72
CA ASN A 157 10.70 -17.21 1.26
C ASN A 157 11.23 -16.54 2.55
N ALA A 158 11.20 -15.21 2.63
CA ALA A 158 11.81 -14.47 3.74
C ALA A 158 10.86 -14.23 4.92
N TYR A 159 9.55 -14.11 4.69
CA TYR A 159 8.60 -13.63 5.70
C TYR A 159 7.41 -14.56 5.95
N PHE A 160 7.27 -15.69 5.24
CA PHE A 160 6.12 -16.59 5.41
C PHE A 160 5.89 -17.06 6.85
N SER A 161 6.95 -17.43 7.58
CA SER A 161 6.84 -17.83 8.99
C SER A 161 6.60 -16.66 9.96
N ARG A 162 6.98 -15.43 9.55
CA ARG A 162 6.86 -14.21 10.36
C ARG A 162 5.52 -13.50 10.17
N ILE A 163 4.84 -13.75 9.06
CA ILE A 163 3.50 -13.23 8.75
C ILE A 163 2.49 -14.32 9.11
N PRO A 164 1.69 -14.18 10.18
CA PRO A 164 0.80 -15.25 10.64
C PRO A 164 -0.39 -15.56 9.71
N ILE A 165 -0.84 -14.59 8.91
CA ILE A 165 -2.02 -14.72 8.05
C ILE A 165 -1.65 -14.42 6.61
N HIS A 166 -1.84 -15.40 5.72
CA HIS A 166 -1.53 -15.27 4.31
C HIS A 166 -2.81 -15.03 3.52
N LEU A 167 -2.95 -13.83 2.98
CA LEU A 167 -4.08 -13.45 2.15
C LEU A 167 -3.88 -13.94 0.72
N LYS A 168 -4.96 -14.27 0.02
CA LYS A 168 -4.92 -14.59 -1.41
C LYS A 168 -4.76 -13.31 -2.24
N GLN A 169 -3.91 -13.36 -3.27
CA GLN A 169 -3.67 -12.22 -4.16
C GLN A 169 -4.87 -11.98 -5.10
N GLY A 170 -5.26 -10.70 -5.29
CA GLY A 170 -6.35 -10.33 -6.21
C GLY A 170 -7.77 -10.51 -5.64
N GLU A 171 -7.88 -10.96 -4.39
CA GLU A 171 -9.14 -11.32 -3.74
C GLU A 171 -9.45 -10.49 -2.49
N ALA A 172 -8.90 -9.28 -2.34
CA ALA A 172 -9.21 -8.42 -1.20
C ALA A 172 -10.73 -8.14 -1.03
N ASP A 173 -11.51 -8.31 -2.11
CA ASP A 173 -12.96 -8.19 -2.12
C ASP A 173 -13.75 -9.52 -1.98
N SER A 174 -13.08 -10.68 -2.06
CA SER A 174 -13.76 -11.97 -1.87
C SER A 174 -14.16 -12.14 -0.40
N GLY A 175 -15.35 -12.72 -0.15
CA GLY A 175 -15.88 -12.87 1.21
C GLY A 175 -14.96 -13.65 2.15
N GLU A 176 -14.21 -14.62 1.62
CA GLU A 176 -13.27 -15.46 2.40
C GLU A 176 -12.05 -14.66 2.88
N THR A 177 -11.46 -13.83 2.01
CA THR A 177 -10.27 -13.03 2.33
C THR A 177 -10.54 -12.01 3.44
N GLY A 178 -11.77 -11.47 3.46
CA GLY A 178 -12.21 -10.54 4.50
C GLY A 178 -12.25 -11.18 5.90
N ASP A 179 -12.74 -12.42 6.00
CA ASP A 179 -12.81 -13.13 7.27
C ASP A 179 -11.42 -13.51 7.80
N GLU A 180 -10.50 -13.91 6.92
CA GLU A 180 -9.11 -14.20 7.29
C GLU A 180 -8.37 -12.97 7.81
N LEU A 181 -8.53 -11.83 7.12
CA LEU A 181 -7.98 -10.56 7.57
C LEU A 181 -8.44 -10.20 9.00
N LEU A 182 -9.72 -10.41 9.29
CA LEU A 182 -10.31 -10.12 10.61
C LEU A 182 -9.80 -11.07 11.72
N LYS A 183 -9.38 -12.30 11.40
CA LYS A 183 -8.74 -13.22 12.38
C LYS A 183 -7.46 -12.62 12.96
N GLY A 184 -6.73 -11.84 12.18
CA GLY A 184 -5.49 -11.16 12.59
C GLY A 184 -5.69 -10.04 13.60
N ARG A 185 -6.95 -9.60 13.77
CA ARG A 185 -7.34 -8.47 14.61
C ARG A 185 -6.42 -7.25 14.36
N PRO A 186 -6.27 -6.80 13.11
CA PRO A 186 -5.37 -5.69 12.81
C PRO A 186 -5.82 -4.41 13.49
N ASP A 187 -4.88 -3.66 14.05
CA ASP A 187 -5.10 -2.34 14.62
C ASP A 187 -5.11 -1.26 13.51
N ALA A 188 -4.48 -1.57 12.38
CA ALA A 188 -4.50 -0.76 11.16
C ALA A 188 -4.37 -1.62 9.91
N VAL A 189 -4.92 -1.13 8.79
CA VAL A 189 -4.88 -1.82 7.50
C VAL A 189 -4.34 -0.85 6.45
N ILE A 190 -3.32 -1.28 5.70
CA ILE A 190 -2.72 -0.50 4.61
C ILE A 190 -3.07 -1.15 3.28
N GLY A 191 -3.57 -0.36 2.34
CA GLY A 191 -3.86 -0.79 0.98
C GLY A 191 -3.63 0.33 -0.04
N SER A 192 -3.65 -0.02 -1.31
CA SER A 192 -3.56 0.96 -2.41
C SER A 192 -4.92 1.45 -2.92
N GLU A 193 -5.95 0.62 -2.78
CA GLU A 193 -7.33 0.94 -3.16
C GLU A 193 -8.29 0.51 -2.04
N GLN A 194 -9.42 1.22 -1.92
CA GLN A 194 -10.49 0.85 -1.00
C GLN A 194 -11.16 -0.46 -1.46
N PRO A 195 -11.43 -1.41 -0.55
CA PRO A 195 -12.25 -2.58 -0.86
C PRO A 195 -13.61 -2.15 -1.40
N ARG A 196 -14.06 -2.76 -2.50
CA ARG A 196 -15.41 -2.58 -3.04
C ARG A 196 -16.46 -3.29 -2.17
N ASN A 197 -16.03 -4.31 -1.41
CA ASN A 197 -16.90 -5.01 -0.48
C ASN A 197 -17.23 -4.13 0.74
N LEU A 198 -18.40 -3.47 0.69
CA LEU A 198 -18.89 -2.58 1.75
C LEU A 198 -19.00 -3.27 3.13
N ARG A 199 -19.28 -4.58 3.19
CA ARG A 199 -19.35 -5.30 4.47
C ARG A 199 -17.99 -5.40 5.13
N LEU A 200 -16.95 -5.70 4.34
CA LEU A 200 -15.57 -5.74 4.79
C LEU A 200 -15.11 -4.33 5.19
N LEU A 201 -15.40 -3.33 4.37
CA LEU A 201 -15.07 -1.93 4.68
C LEU A 201 -15.68 -1.50 6.02
N SER A 202 -16.98 -1.72 6.23
CA SER A 202 -17.64 -1.40 7.50
C SER A 202 -17.14 -2.25 8.67
N ALA A 203 -16.66 -3.48 8.44
CA ALA A 203 -16.04 -4.31 9.48
C ALA A 203 -14.65 -3.77 9.87
N LEU A 204 -13.87 -3.31 8.90
CA LEU A 204 -12.57 -2.69 9.09
C LEU A 204 -12.70 -1.35 9.80
N GLU A 205 -13.60 -0.47 9.37
CA GLU A 205 -13.83 0.84 10.00
C GLU A 205 -14.26 0.72 11.47
N ARG A 206 -15.04 -0.31 11.82
CA ARG A 206 -15.47 -0.55 13.21
C ARG A 206 -14.37 -1.07 14.12
N ARG A 207 -13.35 -1.75 13.58
CA ARG A 207 -12.36 -2.52 14.38
C ARG A 207 -10.92 -2.07 14.21
N SER A 208 -10.60 -1.38 13.13
CA SER A 208 -9.24 -1.04 12.69
C SER A 208 -9.20 0.36 12.08
N LEU A 209 -7.99 0.90 11.92
CA LEU A 209 -7.75 2.16 11.19
C LEU A 209 -7.32 1.84 9.75
N PRO A 210 -8.20 1.96 8.73
CA PRO A 210 -7.76 1.81 7.36
C PRO A 210 -7.01 3.06 6.87
N LEU A 211 -5.89 2.86 6.18
CA LEU A 211 -5.24 3.86 5.34
C LEU A 211 -5.13 3.29 3.92
N PHE A 212 -5.68 4.03 2.97
CA PHE A 212 -5.54 3.73 1.56
C PHE A 212 -4.72 4.82 0.89
N VAL A 213 -3.54 4.45 0.40
CA VAL A 213 -2.62 5.37 -0.28
C VAL A 213 -2.68 5.09 -1.78
N PRO A 214 -3.28 5.99 -2.59
CA PRO A 214 -3.46 5.75 -4.01
C PRO A 214 -2.14 5.48 -4.73
N ASP A 215 -2.08 4.39 -5.50
CA ASP A 215 -0.86 4.03 -6.22
C ASP A 215 -0.47 5.07 -7.27
N ARG A 216 -1.42 5.61 -8.04
CA ARG A 216 -1.11 6.31 -9.30
C ARG A 216 -0.72 7.79 -9.20
N GLN A 217 -0.86 8.42 -8.03
CA GLN A 217 -0.72 9.88 -7.89
C GLN A 217 0.60 10.33 -7.24
N LEU A 218 1.23 9.46 -6.45
CA LEU A 218 2.37 9.82 -5.60
C LEU A 218 3.56 8.89 -5.88
N GLY A 219 4.77 9.44 -5.94
CA GLY A 219 6.01 8.65 -5.99
C GLY A 219 6.22 7.82 -4.72
N TRP A 220 7.03 6.77 -4.80
CA TRP A 220 7.23 5.83 -3.69
C TRP A 220 7.70 6.51 -2.39
N GLU A 221 8.53 7.57 -2.47
CA GLU A 221 8.96 8.33 -1.28
C GLU A 221 7.79 9.01 -0.57
N ALA A 222 6.90 9.65 -1.33
CA ALA A 222 5.74 10.35 -0.78
C ALA A 222 4.75 9.35 -0.16
N GLN A 223 4.56 8.20 -0.81
CA GLN A 223 3.74 7.12 -0.26
C GLN A 223 4.33 6.55 1.02
N LEU A 224 5.65 6.32 1.07
CA LEU A 224 6.35 5.87 2.28
C LEU A 224 6.21 6.88 3.42
N ARG A 225 6.34 8.19 3.15
CA ARG A 225 6.14 9.25 4.15
C ARG A 225 4.71 9.29 4.68
N GLN A 226 3.70 9.16 3.81
CA GLN A 226 2.30 9.15 4.22
C GLN A 226 1.96 7.93 5.09
N ILE A 227 2.46 6.75 4.73
CA ILE A 227 2.31 5.54 5.54
C ILE A 227 3.05 5.70 6.86
N ALA A 228 4.26 6.26 6.85
CA ALA A 228 5.04 6.50 8.05
C ALA A 228 4.36 7.50 8.99
N GLU A 229 3.78 8.58 8.48
CA GLU A 229 3.02 9.54 9.28
C GLU A 229 1.84 8.86 9.98
N PHE A 230 1.04 8.10 9.22
CA PHE A 230 -0.08 7.34 9.77
C PHE A 230 0.36 6.31 10.83
N LEU A 231 1.53 5.70 10.64
CA LEU A 231 2.11 4.71 11.55
C LEU A 231 2.96 5.30 12.68
N ASN A 232 3.11 6.63 12.76
CA ASN A 232 4.03 7.32 13.67
C ASN A 232 5.48 6.78 13.57
N ALA A 233 5.96 6.57 12.33
CA ALA A 233 7.25 5.99 11.98
C ALA A 233 8.12 6.95 11.15
N GLN A 234 7.90 8.26 11.23
CA GLN A 234 8.58 9.29 10.42
C GLN A 234 10.11 9.23 10.58
N GLY A 235 10.62 9.03 11.79
CA GLY A 235 12.07 8.90 12.03
C GLY A 235 12.69 7.72 11.29
N ARG A 236 12.02 6.55 11.26
CA ARG A 236 12.46 5.37 10.50
C ARG A 236 12.38 5.62 8.99
N CYS A 237 11.32 6.30 8.56
CA CYS A 237 11.11 6.67 7.15
C CYS A 237 12.26 7.52 6.61
N GLU A 238 12.59 8.63 7.25
CA GLU A 238 13.65 9.53 6.75
C GLU A 238 15.04 8.88 6.84
N ALA A 239 15.29 8.06 7.87
CA ALA A 239 16.52 7.27 7.93
C ALA A 239 16.64 6.29 6.75
N TRP A 240 15.55 5.58 6.42
CA TRP A 240 15.49 4.66 5.29
C TRP A 240 15.71 5.39 3.96
N ILE A 241 15.02 6.51 3.72
CA ILE A 241 15.17 7.31 2.48
C ILE A 241 16.60 7.84 2.35
N THR A 242 17.19 8.31 3.44
CA THR A 242 18.58 8.80 3.45
C THR A 242 19.57 7.68 3.09
N ALA A 243 19.38 6.48 3.66
CA ALA A 243 20.20 5.32 3.35
C ALA A 243 20.05 4.89 1.88
N TYR A 244 18.82 4.86 1.36
CA TYR A 244 18.54 4.56 -0.04
C TYR A 244 19.24 5.54 -0.98
N ARG A 245 19.13 6.85 -0.76
CA ARG A 245 19.75 7.88 -1.62
C ARG A 245 21.28 7.75 -1.67
N ARG A 246 21.92 7.53 -0.52
CA ARG A 246 23.38 7.27 -0.47
C ARG A 246 23.77 6.04 -1.29
N LYS A 247 22.97 4.97 -1.19
CA LYS A 247 23.17 3.75 -1.96
C LYS A 247 23.00 3.98 -3.45
N THR A 248 22.01 4.77 -3.85
CA THR A 248 21.77 5.15 -5.25
C THR A 248 22.94 5.91 -5.84
N GLU A 249 23.53 6.87 -5.12
CA GLU A 249 24.71 7.61 -5.60
C GLU A 249 25.90 6.67 -5.86
N LEU A 250 26.17 5.75 -4.93
CA LEU A 250 27.21 4.73 -5.09
C LEU A 250 26.92 3.80 -6.28
N ALA A 251 25.67 3.32 -6.38
CA ALA A 251 25.26 2.42 -7.43
C ALA A 251 25.34 3.08 -8.81
N ARG A 252 24.90 4.34 -8.94
CA ARG A 252 25.01 5.12 -10.19
C ARG A 252 26.45 5.20 -10.67
N ASN A 253 27.39 5.52 -9.78
CA ASN A 253 28.80 5.64 -10.14
C ASN A 253 29.38 4.29 -10.61
N LEU A 254 29.12 3.21 -9.87
CA LEU A 254 29.66 1.88 -10.18
C LEU A 254 29.05 1.29 -11.45
N VAL A 255 27.72 1.36 -11.59
CA VAL A 255 27.03 0.87 -12.79
C VAL A 255 27.41 1.71 -14.00
N GLY A 256 27.44 3.04 -13.87
CA GLY A 256 27.86 3.95 -14.94
C GLY A 256 29.27 3.68 -15.45
N GLN A 257 30.22 3.34 -14.57
CA GLN A 257 31.57 2.91 -14.99
C GLN A 257 31.56 1.57 -15.74
N ALA A 258 30.68 0.64 -15.35
CA ALA A 258 30.61 -0.69 -15.96
C ALA A 258 29.93 -0.70 -17.33
N VAL A 259 28.94 0.19 -17.55
CA VAL A 259 28.11 0.20 -18.77
C VAL A 259 28.41 1.37 -19.69
N GLY A 260 29.11 2.41 -19.22
CA GLY A 260 29.45 3.58 -20.02
C GLY A 260 28.22 4.30 -20.56
N MET A 261 28.24 4.65 -21.84
CA MET A 261 27.15 5.34 -22.54
C MET A 261 26.19 4.37 -23.26
N ASP A 262 26.26 3.08 -22.94
CA ASP A 262 25.40 2.06 -23.56
C ASP A 262 23.92 2.43 -23.36
N SER A 263 23.15 2.30 -24.44
CA SER A 263 21.70 2.50 -24.45
C SER A 263 20.97 1.23 -24.01
N PHE A 264 19.91 1.41 -23.23
CA PHE A 264 19.11 0.36 -22.63
C PHE A 264 17.69 0.38 -23.17
N VAL A 265 17.11 -0.81 -23.30
CA VAL A 265 15.67 -1.00 -23.44
C VAL A 265 15.22 -2.09 -22.48
N VAL A 266 14.00 -1.96 -21.96
CA VAL A 266 13.33 -3.04 -21.23
C VAL A 266 12.24 -3.63 -22.11
N LEU A 267 12.32 -4.93 -22.35
CA LEU A 267 11.35 -5.68 -23.11
C LEU A 267 10.54 -6.58 -22.19
N ARG A 268 9.25 -6.69 -22.45
CA ARG A 268 8.35 -7.64 -21.80
C ARG A 268 7.77 -8.59 -22.83
N LEU A 269 8.02 -9.89 -22.64
CA LEU A 269 7.37 -10.95 -23.39
C LEU A 269 6.15 -11.45 -22.60
N CYS A 270 4.99 -11.43 -23.25
CA CYS A 270 3.72 -11.90 -22.70
C CYS A 270 2.91 -12.58 -23.81
N GLY A 271 2.53 -13.83 -23.59
CA GLY A 271 2.10 -14.75 -24.65
C GLY A 271 3.13 -14.77 -25.77
N ASN A 272 2.67 -14.59 -27.00
CA ASN A 272 3.53 -14.55 -28.20
C ASN A 272 3.95 -13.13 -28.64
N SER A 273 3.83 -12.12 -27.77
CA SER A 273 4.08 -10.72 -28.13
C SER A 273 5.16 -10.06 -27.27
N ILE A 274 6.11 -9.39 -27.94
CA ILE A 274 7.14 -8.56 -27.33
C ILE A 274 6.61 -7.13 -27.20
N HIS A 275 6.84 -6.53 -26.03
CA HIS A 275 6.44 -5.16 -25.74
C HIS A 275 7.66 -4.36 -25.29
N LEU A 276 7.80 -3.13 -25.78
CA LEU A 276 8.57 -2.10 -25.10
C LEU A 276 7.86 -1.81 -23.78
N TYR A 277 8.58 -1.95 -22.68
CA TYR A 277 7.99 -1.89 -21.35
C TYR A 277 8.74 -0.92 -20.45
N CYS A 278 8.00 -0.03 -19.81
CA CYS A 278 8.51 0.81 -18.74
C CYS A 278 7.39 1.01 -17.75
N ASN A 279 7.56 0.51 -16.53
CA ASN A 279 6.69 0.84 -15.42
C ASN A 279 7.35 1.88 -14.51
N ARG A 280 6.66 2.26 -13.44
CA ARG A 280 7.16 3.28 -12.51
C ARG A 280 8.44 2.87 -11.81
N GLY A 281 8.58 1.60 -11.44
CA GLY A 281 9.79 1.10 -10.79
C GLY A 281 10.99 1.12 -11.72
N ILE A 282 10.81 0.65 -12.96
CA ILE A 282 11.84 0.71 -14.01
C ILE A 282 12.23 2.17 -14.29
N ARG A 283 11.24 3.05 -14.49
CA ARG A 283 11.48 4.47 -14.75
C ARG A 283 12.31 5.10 -13.64
N ASP A 284 11.88 4.89 -12.39
CA ASP A 284 12.50 5.53 -11.24
C ASP A 284 13.90 4.93 -10.97
N VAL A 285 14.10 3.61 -11.06
CA VAL A 285 15.40 2.97 -10.77
C VAL A 285 16.38 3.05 -11.94
N VAL A 286 15.96 2.62 -13.13
CA VAL A 286 16.86 2.45 -14.29
C VAL A 286 17.20 3.80 -14.92
N TYR A 287 16.18 4.62 -15.17
CA TYR A 287 16.35 5.84 -15.97
C TYR A 287 16.51 7.10 -15.11
N HIS A 288 15.91 7.18 -13.93
CA HIS A 288 16.05 8.34 -13.05
C HIS A 288 17.18 8.19 -12.03
N ASP A 289 17.20 7.11 -11.25
CA ASP A 289 18.15 6.92 -10.15
C ASP A 289 19.54 6.53 -10.65
N LEU A 290 19.63 5.51 -11.51
CA LEU A 290 20.88 5.08 -12.14
C LEU A 290 21.28 5.93 -13.35
N GLN A 291 20.36 6.75 -13.88
CA GLN A 291 20.59 7.64 -15.02
C GLN A 291 21.12 6.91 -16.27
N LEU A 292 20.66 5.67 -16.51
CA LEU A 292 21.04 4.93 -17.70
C LEU A 292 20.37 5.51 -18.95
N HIS A 293 21.07 5.47 -20.08
CA HIS A 293 20.56 5.99 -21.34
C HIS A 293 19.45 5.09 -21.87
N SER A 294 18.27 5.64 -22.12
CA SER A 294 17.17 4.92 -22.77
C SER A 294 17.35 4.97 -24.29
N ALA A 295 17.23 3.82 -24.96
CA ALA A 295 17.12 3.75 -26.43
C ALA A 295 15.77 4.26 -26.95
N CYS A 296 14.79 4.47 -26.06
CA CYS A 296 13.47 5.00 -26.39
C CYS A 296 13.32 6.46 -25.95
N LEU A 297 12.70 7.28 -26.80
CA LEU A 297 12.41 8.70 -26.53
C LEU A 297 11.20 8.92 -25.59
N LYS A 298 10.49 7.86 -25.20
CA LYS A 298 9.31 7.95 -24.33
C LYS A 298 9.76 8.08 -22.87
N ALA A 299 9.38 9.19 -22.22
CA ALA A 299 9.72 9.46 -20.82
C ALA A 299 8.73 8.85 -19.80
N ASP A 300 7.54 8.45 -20.25
CA ASP A 300 6.46 7.96 -19.39
C ASP A 300 6.41 6.43 -19.25
N VAL A 301 5.43 5.94 -18.49
CA VAL A 301 5.11 4.51 -18.39
C VAL A 301 4.47 4.04 -19.70
N TYR A 302 4.96 2.94 -20.26
CA TYR A 302 4.47 2.36 -21.51
C TYR A 302 4.54 0.83 -21.51
N ASN A 303 3.70 0.20 -22.33
CA ASN A 303 3.67 -1.23 -22.56
C ASN A 303 3.20 -1.52 -24.00
N ASP A 304 3.98 -1.03 -24.96
CA ASP A 304 3.59 -1.01 -26.37
C ASP A 304 4.17 -2.19 -27.11
N LYS A 305 3.34 -2.88 -27.89
CA LYS A 305 3.80 -4.00 -28.72
C LYS A 305 4.83 -3.50 -29.75
N ILE A 306 5.92 -4.25 -29.92
CA ILE A 306 7.00 -3.94 -30.85
C ILE A 306 7.37 -5.16 -31.69
N SER A 307 7.67 -4.95 -32.98
CA SER A 307 8.21 -5.98 -33.87
C SER A 307 9.74 -6.06 -33.77
N LEU A 308 10.32 -7.19 -34.18
CA LEU A 308 11.79 -7.33 -34.23
C LEU A 308 12.45 -6.34 -35.19
N GLN A 309 11.75 -5.97 -36.27
CA GLN A 309 12.22 -4.95 -37.21
C GLN A 309 12.31 -3.57 -36.56
N GLN A 310 11.28 -3.18 -35.79
CA GLN A 310 11.28 -1.91 -35.05
C GLN A 310 12.35 -1.92 -33.95
N LEU A 311 12.52 -3.04 -33.25
CA LEU A 311 13.58 -3.19 -32.25
C LEU A 311 14.97 -3.05 -32.86
N ARG A 312 15.18 -3.59 -34.08
CA ARG A 312 16.43 -3.42 -34.83
C ARG A 312 16.68 -1.96 -35.23
N GLN A 313 15.63 -1.20 -35.52
CA GLN A 313 15.75 0.24 -35.83
C GLN A 313 16.08 1.08 -34.60
N LEU A 314 15.63 0.66 -33.41
CA LEU A 314 16.01 1.30 -32.14
C LEU A 314 17.48 1.05 -31.78
N ASP A 315 18.05 -0.06 -32.25
CA ASP A 315 19.45 -0.46 -32.09
C ASP A 315 20.00 -0.28 -30.65
N PRO A 316 19.34 -0.87 -29.62
CA PRO A 316 19.80 -0.74 -28.25
C PRO A 316 21.11 -1.51 -28.04
N ASP A 317 22.00 -0.99 -27.20
CA ASP A 317 23.23 -1.69 -26.81
C ASP A 317 22.97 -2.85 -25.85
N ARG A 318 21.95 -2.69 -24.97
CA ARG A 318 21.61 -3.65 -23.91
C ARG A 318 20.10 -3.83 -23.78
N ILE A 319 19.69 -5.07 -23.57
CA ILE A 319 18.28 -5.44 -23.42
C ILE A 319 18.06 -6.03 -22.03
N LEU A 320 17.22 -5.39 -21.20
CA LEU A 320 16.66 -6.03 -20.01
C LEU A 320 15.39 -6.78 -20.42
N MET A 321 15.28 -8.06 -20.09
CA MET A 321 14.23 -8.95 -20.59
C MET A 321 13.36 -9.46 -19.45
N LEU A 322 12.10 -9.01 -19.40
CA LEU A 322 11.04 -9.54 -18.55
C LEU A 322 10.26 -10.62 -19.30
N ILE A 323 10.16 -11.80 -18.72
CA ILE A 323 9.41 -12.92 -19.28
C ILE A 323 8.27 -13.25 -18.31
N CYS A 324 7.02 -13.10 -18.75
CA CYS A 324 5.87 -13.49 -17.95
C CYS A 324 5.93 -15.00 -17.61
N PRO A 325 5.57 -15.40 -16.38
CA PRO A 325 5.84 -16.76 -15.89
C PRO A 325 4.89 -17.82 -16.44
N ASP A 326 3.90 -17.48 -17.26
CA ASP A 326 2.93 -18.43 -17.84
C ASP A 326 3.56 -19.34 -18.92
N ALA A 327 2.95 -20.52 -19.10
CA ALA A 327 3.50 -21.58 -19.94
C ALA A 327 3.56 -21.19 -21.44
N GLU A 328 2.57 -20.42 -21.92
CA GLU A 328 2.53 -19.92 -23.29
C GLU A 328 3.74 -19.02 -23.56
N THR A 329 3.96 -18.02 -22.70
CA THR A 329 5.09 -17.09 -22.81
C THR A 329 6.45 -17.81 -22.77
N ARG A 330 6.62 -18.82 -21.91
CA ARG A 330 7.88 -19.59 -21.85
C ARG A 330 8.15 -20.34 -23.15
N THR A 331 7.11 -20.88 -23.78
CA THR A 331 7.22 -21.55 -25.07
C THR A 331 7.59 -20.56 -26.16
N ALA A 332 6.96 -19.38 -26.16
CA ALA A 332 7.30 -18.28 -27.07
C ALA A 332 8.75 -17.81 -26.90
N TRP A 333 9.23 -17.71 -25.66
CA TRP A 333 10.62 -17.35 -25.35
C TRP A 333 11.61 -18.34 -25.95
N LEU A 334 11.39 -19.64 -25.75
CA LEU A 334 12.23 -20.70 -26.32
C LEU A 334 12.26 -20.58 -27.85
N ALA A 335 11.11 -20.43 -28.51
CA ALA A 335 11.05 -20.26 -29.95
C ALA A 335 11.82 -19.00 -30.42
N LEU A 336 11.65 -17.87 -29.71
CA LEU A 336 12.32 -16.60 -30.01
C LEU A 336 13.85 -16.72 -29.89
N GLN A 337 14.35 -17.42 -28.88
CA GLN A 337 15.80 -17.67 -28.70
C GLN A 337 16.43 -18.44 -29.86
N HIS A 338 15.63 -19.19 -30.63
CA HIS A 338 16.07 -19.92 -31.82
C HIS A 338 15.82 -19.18 -33.15
N SER A 339 15.12 -18.05 -33.13
CA SER A 339 14.87 -17.23 -34.32
C SER A 339 16.14 -16.57 -34.84
N ALA A 340 16.36 -16.67 -36.17
CA ALA A 340 17.46 -15.99 -36.84
C ALA A 340 17.34 -14.46 -36.73
N GLU A 341 16.12 -13.93 -36.80
CA GLU A 341 15.87 -12.48 -36.68
C GLU A 341 16.28 -11.96 -35.31
N TRP A 342 15.89 -12.66 -34.23
CA TRP A 342 16.27 -12.32 -32.86
C TRP A 342 17.78 -12.39 -32.67
N ARG A 343 18.41 -13.48 -33.08
CA ARG A 343 19.87 -13.68 -32.97
C ARG A 343 20.69 -12.67 -33.77
N SER A 344 20.11 -12.11 -34.83
CA SER A 344 20.79 -11.10 -35.67
C SER A 344 20.85 -9.70 -35.05
N LEU A 345 20.12 -9.44 -33.95
CA LEU A 345 20.16 -8.15 -33.27
C LEU A 345 21.52 -7.94 -32.61
N PRO A 346 22.16 -6.75 -32.72
CA PRO A 346 23.50 -6.50 -32.18
C PRO A 346 23.64 -6.81 -30.69
N ALA A 347 22.71 -6.35 -29.84
CA ALA A 347 22.71 -6.67 -28.41
C ALA A 347 22.58 -8.17 -28.13
N VAL A 348 21.79 -8.89 -28.94
CA VAL A 348 21.57 -10.34 -28.77
C VAL A 348 22.83 -11.11 -29.16
N ASN A 349 23.39 -10.80 -30.33
CA ASN A 349 24.62 -11.42 -30.82
C ASN A 349 25.82 -11.12 -29.90
N GLY A 350 25.86 -9.92 -29.31
CA GLY A 350 26.87 -9.52 -28.33
C GLY A 350 26.67 -10.10 -26.92
N GLY A 351 25.65 -10.92 -26.69
CA GLY A 351 25.35 -11.50 -25.37
C GLY A 351 24.90 -10.47 -24.32
N ARG A 352 24.42 -9.30 -24.74
CA ARG A 352 24.00 -8.18 -23.89
C ARG A 352 22.49 -8.21 -23.60
N ILE A 353 21.98 -9.41 -23.32
CA ILE A 353 20.60 -9.64 -22.88
C ILE A 353 20.62 -10.06 -21.43
N TYR A 354 19.86 -9.34 -20.60
CA TYR A 354 19.83 -9.53 -19.17
C TYR A 354 18.41 -9.90 -18.74
N PRO A 355 18.13 -11.17 -18.43
CA PRO A 355 16.83 -11.55 -17.90
C PRO A 355 16.64 -10.91 -16.51
N ILE A 356 15.51 -10.26 -16.30
CA ILE A 356 15.09 -9.74 -14.99
C ILE A 356 13.81 -10.46 -14.53
N PRO A 357 13.72 -10.84 -13.24
CA PRO A 357 12.58 -11.59 -12.71
C PRO A 357 11.32 -10.71 -12.59
N SER A 358 10.16 -11.35 -12.44
CA SER A 358 8.89 -10.64 -12.20
C SER A 358 8.86 -9.94 -10.83
N ASP A 359 9.41 -10.58 -9.79
CA ASP A 359 9.61 -10.01 -8.45
C ASP A 359 11.10 -9.64 -8.33
N PRO A 360 11.47 -8.36 -8.09
CA PRO A 360 10.62 -7.24 -7.67
C PRO A 360 10.06 -6.38 -8.82
N TRP A 361 10.41 -6.63 -10.08
CA TRP A 361 10.25 -5.69 -11.20
C TRP A 361 8.80 -5.32 -11.59
N PHE A 362 7.78 -6.03 -11.11
CA PHE A 362 6.36 -5.64 -11.26
C PHE A 362 5.78 -4.90 -10.05
N GLU A 363 6.48 -4.88 -8.91
CA GLU A 363 6.02 -4.21 -7.70
C GLU A 363 6.54 -2.77 -7.62
N TYR A 364 5.71 -1.84 -7.16
CA TYR A 364 6.13 -0.48 -6.85
C TYR A 364 5.96 -0.18 -5.36
N SER A 365 7.06 -0.26 -4.62
CA SER A 365 7.15 0.09 -3.20
C SER A 365 8.58 0.54 -2.84
N ALA A 366 8.76 1.19 -1.70
CA ALA A 366 10.11 1.57 -1.24
C ALA A 366 11.07 0.36 -1.22
N PHE A 367 10.59 -0.78 -0.72
CA PHE A 367 11.39 -1.98 -0.61
C PHE A 367 11.67 -2.65 -1.97
N SER A 368 10.70 -2.66 -2.90
CA SER A 368 10.91 -3.22 -4.24
C SER A 368 11.91 -2.39 -5.06
N ILE A 369 11.86 -1.06 -4.96
CA ILE A 369 12.79 -0.14 -5.62
C ILE A 369 14.24 -0.39 -5.14
N ASN A 370 14.46 -0.53 -3.83
CA ASN A 370 15.78 -0.89 -3.30
C ASN A 370 16.26 -2.27 -3.79
N ARG A 371 15.36 -3.24 -3.93
CA ARG A 371 15.71 -4.56 -4.47
C ARG A 371 16.05 -4.51 -5.96
N MET A 372 15.32 -3.74 -6.77
CA MET A 372 15.67 -3.51 -8.19
C MET A 372 17.05 -2.85 -8.31
N LEU A 373 17.35 -1.86 -7.46
CA LEU A 373 18.68 -1.22 -7.43
C LEU A 373 19.79 -2.22 -7.12
N ASN A 374 19.57 -3.12 -6.16
CA ASN A 374 20.50 -4.20 -5.83
C ASN A 374 20.73 -5.15 -7.01
N GLU A 375 19.67 -5.55 -7.70
CA GLU A 375 19.77 -6.43 -8.85
C GLU A 375 20.57 -5.78 -9.98
N MET A 376 20.32 -4.51 -10.29
CA MET A 376 21.09 -3.77 -11.29
C MET A 376 22.57 -3.68 -10.91
N LEU A 377 22.87 -3.38 -9.64
CA LEU A 377 24.23 -3.28 -9.17
C LEU A 377 24.96 -4.63 -9.26
N MET A 378 24.32 -5.70 -8.80
CA MET A 378 24.86 -7.06 -8.89
C MET A 378 25.08 -7.48 -10.35
N MET A 379 24.10 -7.21 -11.22
CA MET A 379 24.12 -7.59 -12.62
C MET A 379 25.26 -6.95 -13.41
N PHE A 380 25.55 -5.67 -13.18
CA PHE A 380 26.54 -4.94 -13.97
C PHE A 380 27.92 -4.84 -13.32
N THR A 381 28.02 -5.00 -12.01
CA THR A 381 29.29 -4.78 -11.29
C THR A 381 29.78 -6.01 -10.52
N GLY A 382 28.93 -7.03 -10.37
CA GLY A 382 29.20 -8.19 -9.51
C GLY A 382 29.24 -7.87 -8.01
N LYS A 383 29.03 -6.60 -7.61
CA LYS A 383 29.00 -6.17 -6.22
C LYS A 383 27.56 -6.12 -5.72
N CYS A 384 27.33 -6.65 -4.52
CA CYS A 384 26.13 -6.38 -3.75
C CYS A 384 26.57 -5.75 -2.43
N PRO A 385 26.39 -4.43 -2.21
CA PRO A 385 26.84 -3.75 -0.99
C PRO A 385 25.89 -4.00 0.20
N ASN A 386 25.20 -5.15 0.25
CA ASN A 386 24.40 -5.49 1.42
C ASN A 386 25.32 -6.03 2.51
N ASP A 387 25.55 -5.23 3.55
CA ASP A 387 25.89 -5.74 4.89
C ASP A 387 24.68 -6.49 5.52
N ASP A 388 23.47 -6.22 5.02
CA ASP A 388 22.21 -6.90 5.41
C ASP A 388 21.93 -8.12 4.52
N LEU A 389 22.81 -9.12 4.55
CA LEU A 389 22.39 -10.49 4.22
C LEU A 389 21.53 -10.99 5.39
N GLU A 390 20.21 -10.84 5.31
CA GLU A 390 19.33 -11.80 5.98
C GLU A 390 19.73 -13.17 5.39
N TYR A 391 20.34 -14.00 6.25
CA TYR A 391 20.92 -15.30 5.94
C TYR A 391 20.05 -16.10 4.96
N VAL A 392 20.58 -16.32 3.75
CA VAL A 392 20.02 -17.31 2.83
C VAL A 392 20.32 -18.67 3.44
N HIS A 393 19.28 -19.42 3.79
CA HIS A 393 19.38 -20.76 4.36
C HIS A 393 20.38 -21.64 3.59
N GLY A 394 21.41 -22.14 4.29
CA GLY A 394 22.38 -23.06 3.71
C GLY A 394 23.71 -23.21 4.47
N ASP A 395 24.13 -22.24 5.28
CA ASP A 395 25.39 -22.37 6.03
C ASP A 395 25.11 -22.81 7.48
N GLY A 396 24.87 -24.11 7.63
CA GLY A 396 24.98 -24.76 8.92
C GLY A 396 26.45 -25.04 9.20
N ARG A 397 27.10 -24.21 10.03
CA ARG A 397 28.27 -24.65 10.81
C ARG A 397 28.27 -24.03 12.20
N PHE A 398 28.12 -24.95 13.15
CA PHE A 398 28.74 -24.95 14.47
C PHE A 398 29.98 -24.06 14.58
N SER A 399 30.01 -23.20 15.59
CA SER A 399 31.08 -23.24 16.58
C SER A 399 30.60 -22.59 17.86
N GLU A 400 30.33 -23.45 18.85
CA GLU A 400 30.50 -23.10 20.26
C GLU A 400 31.97 -22.79 20.50
N LEU A 401 32.25 -21.67 21.17
CA LEU A 401 33.12 -21.55 22.35
C LEU A 401 33.04 -20.13 22.91
#